data_AF-A0A7S0BRZ0-F1
#
_entry.id   AF-A0A7S0BRZ0-F1
#
_cell.length_a   1.000
_cell.length_b   1.000
_cell.length_c   1.000
_cell.angle_alpha   90.00
_cell.angle_beta   90.00
_cell.angle_gamma   90.00
#
_symmetry.space_group_name_H-M   'P 1'
#
loop_
_entity.id
_entity.type
_entity.pdbx_description
1 polymer ?
#
loop_
_entity_poly.entity_id
_entity_poly.type
_entity_poly.pdbx_seq_one_letter_code
_entity_poly.pdbx_strand_id
1 'polypeptide(L)'
;MSKVCSCACEFVNLAGSGRSEQKGEMSYWKYLPSDLSVVRDGIQRVGDKMESFFEAAEPYLEPFFKVEKKLPHVFEVPSKLLASAFVKMPQQSEHVDLSDPLFSRAFIVIALCPLIWNVLGRLEYKTKILTKIFFGRYPGCYALAIWIFCFSLFRDKSFMDVLRSPKQPVCELLAQDEYLALAGVLFILGLVLIVSAYIRLGVVGTYLGDYFGILFDEKLEGFPFSASPHPMYDGATMLFAARALVAQSMAGVLLACWVYIVYRIASVFEESFTDFIYSEKQTQDRKATKSTQSVSSSK
;
A
#
# COMPACT_ATOMS: atom_id res chain seq x y z
N MET A 1 14.60 -3.63 10.67
CA MET A 1 14.47 -2.95 9.37
C MET A 1 15.73 -3.08 8.53
N SER A 2 16.91 -3.21 9.14
CA SER A 2 18.16 -3.71 8.56
C SER A 2 18.04 -4.74 7.39
N LYS A 3 17.24 -5.82 7.52
CA LYS A 3 17.05 -6.82 6.44
C LYS A 3 16.31 -6.29 5.20
N VAL A 4 15.44 -5.29 5.36
CA VAL A 4 14.65 -4.68 4.27
C VAL A 4 15.50 -3.66 3.50
N CYS A 5 16.32 -2.87 4.20
CA CYS A 5 17.32 -1.99 3.56
C CYS A 5 18.41 -2.81 2.85
N SER A 6 18.85 -3.92 3.43
CA SER A 6 19.78 -4.85 2.79
C SER A 6 19.22 -5.40 1.48
N CYS A 7 17.94 -5.81 1.47
CA CYS A 7 17.25 -6.33 0.29
C CYS A 7 17.04 -5.25 -0.80
N ALA A 8 16.73 -4.01 -0.40
CA ALA A 8 16.62 -2.88 -1.32
C ALA A 8 17.99 -2.49 -1.94
N CYS A 9 19.07 -2.56 -1.16
CA CYS A 9 20.43 -2.33 -1.67
C CYS A 9 20.90 -3.46 -2.60
N GLU A 10 20.57 -4.71 -2.29
CA GLU A 10 20.78 -5.85 -3.19
C GLU A 10 20.03 -5.70 -4.51
N PHE A 11 18.78 -5.25 -4.46
CA PHE A 11 17.98 -5.00 -5.66
C PHE A 11 18.58 -3.89 -6.53
N VAL A 12 19.09 -2.80 -5.95
CA VAL A 12 19.79 -1.73 -6.69
C VAL A 12 21.11 -2.22 -7.30
N ASN A 13 21.85 -3.07 -6.58
CA ASN A 13 23.07 -3.70 -7.10
C ASN A 13 22.80 -4.65 -8.27
N LEU A 14 21.71 -5.44 -8.19
CA LEU A 14 21.25 -6.33 -9.25
C LEU A 14 20.72 -5.57 -10.47
N ALA A 15 20.05 -4.43 -10.27
CA ALA A 15 19.62 -3.54 -11.35
C ALA A 15 20.81 -2.85 -12.05
N GLY A 16 21.91 -2.61 -11.33
CA GLY A 16 23.15 -2.07 -11.89
C GLY A 16 23.95 -3.08 -12.73
N SER A 17 23.98 -4.36 -12.34
CA SER A 17 24.72 -5.41 -13.05
C SER A 17 24.08 -5.83 -14.37
N GLY A 18 22.74 -5.74 -14.49
CA GLY A 18 21.99 -6.03 -15.73
C GLY A 18 22.17 -5.02 -16.86
N ARG A 19 22.91 -3.92 -16.65
CA ARG A 19 23.13 -2.86 -17.65
C ARG A 19 24.09 -3.27 -18.78
N SER A 20 24.83 -4.38 -18.62
CA SER A 20 25.87 -4.80 -19.58
C SER A 20 25.36 -5.65 -20.76
N GLU A 21 24.10 -6.10 -20.76
CA GLU A 21 23.66 -7.18 -21.69
C GLU A 21 22.49 -6.88 -22.62
N GLN A 22 21.93 -5.67 -22.65
CA GLN A 22 20.83 -5.36 -23.60
C GLN A 22 21.04 -4.06 -24.37
N LYS A 23 21.70 -4.19 -25.53
CA LYS A 23 21.65 -3.19 -26.60
C LYS A 23 20.49 -3.52 -27.53
N GLY A 24 19.38 -2.80 -27.37
CA GLY A 24 18.31 -2.76 -28.35
C GLY A 24 16.94 -3.13 -27.79
N GLU A 25 16.35 -2.24 -27.01
CA GLU A 25 14.94 -1.79 -27.08
C GLU A 25 14.61 -0.94 -25.83
N MET A 26 13.72 0.05 -26.02
CA MET A 26 13.38 1.19 -25.14
C MET A 26 13.92 1.18 -23.69
N SER A 27 14.96 1.98 -23.46
CA SER A 27 15.65 2.11 -22.18
C SER A 27 14.91 3.06 -21.23
N TYR A 28 14.12 2.50 -20.30
CA TYR A 28 13.62 3.18 -19.10
C TYR A 28 14.75 3.69 -18.18
N TRP A 29 16.00 3.30 -18.44
CA TRP A 29 17.19 3.72 -17.70
C TRP A 29 17.58 5.19 -17.91
N LYS A 30 16.95 5.90 -18.85
CA LYS A 30 17.25 7.32 -19.11
C LYS A 30 16.87 8.26 -17.95
N TYR A 31 15.96 7.84 -17.08
CA TYR A 31 15.49 8.63 -15.92
C TYR A 31 16.13 8.20 -14.59
N LEU A 32 16.93 7.13 -14.61
CA LEU A 32 17.70 6.70 -13.44
C LEU A 32 19.02 7.48 -13.43
N PRO A 33 19.47 8.06 -12.29
CA PRO A 33 20.79 8.67 -12.21
C PRO A 33 21.86 7.70 -12.72
N SER A 34 22.79 8.20 -13.54
CA SER A 34 23.90 7.40 -14.08
C SER A 34 24.71 6.75 -12.96
N ASP A 35 24.78 7.41 -11.82
CA ASP A 35 25.35 6.94 -10.57
C ASP A 35 24.26 6.47 -9.58
N LEU A 36 24.09 5.15 -9.51
CA LEU A 36 23.17 4.49 -8.57
C LEU A 36 23.69 4.53 -7.12
N SER A 37 24.94 4.94 -6.88
CA SER A 37 25.47 5.12 -5.53
C SER A 37 24.73 6.25 -4.81
N VAL A 38 24.27 7.29 -5.51
CA VAL A 38 23.47 8.38 -4.90
C VAL A 38 22.10 7.87 -4.45
N VAL A 39 21.48 6.97 -5.21
CA VAL A 39 20.18 6.34 -4.88
C VAL A 39 20.36 5.35 -3.75
N ARG A 40 21.40 4.50 -3.80
CA ARG A 40 21.78 3.57 -2.73
C ARG A 40 22.09 4.33 -1.45
N ASP A 41 22.94 5.34 -1.49
CA ASP A 41 23.33 6.15 -0.34
C ASP A 41 22.15 7.00 0.15
N GLY A 42 21.18 7.31 -0.71
CA GLY A 42 19.90 7.93 -0.34
C GLY A 42 18.97 6.95 0.38
N ILE A 43 18.84 5.72 -0.11
CA ILE A 43 18.10 4.62 0.53
C ILE A 43 18.74 4.23 1.85
N GLN A 44 20.07 4.16 1.91
CA GLN A 44 20.84 3.90 3.12
C GLN A 44 20.65 5.06 4.10
N ARG A 45 20.82 6.31 3.68
CA ARG A 45 20.59 7.48 4.54
C ARG A 45 19.16 7.58 5.03
N VAL A 46 18.15 7.25 4.21
CA VAL A 46 16.74 7.21 4.62
C VAL A 46 16.50 6.01 5.54
N GLY A 47 17.11 4.87 5.27
CA GLY A 47 17.09 3.68 6.12
C GLY A 47 17.67 3.96 7.50
N ASP A 48 18.86 4.56 7.56
CA ASP A 48 19.54 4.98 8.79
C ASP A 48 18.76 6.07 9.52
N LYS A 49 18.16 7.04 8.78
CA LYS A 49 17.31 8.07 9.40
C LYS A 49 16.00 7.49 9.90
N MET A 50 15.43 6.51 9.21
CA MET A 50 14.23 5.80 9.65
C MET A 50 14.53 4.88 10.82
N GLU A 51 15.66 4.18 10.83
CA GLU A 51 16.09 3.34 11.96
C GLU A 51 16.36 4.23 13.17
N SER A 52 17.05 5.37 12.99
CA SER A 52 17.23 6.38 14.05
C SER A 52 15.91 7.04 14.48
N PHE A 53 14.95 7.24 13.56
CA PHE A 53 13.62 7.74 13.88
C PHE A 53 12.79 6.68 14.61
N PHE A 54 12.90 5.41 14.24
CA PHE A 54 12.21 4.30 14.90
C PHE A 54 12.82 4.00 16.27
N GLU A 55 14.14 4.09 16.44
CA GLU A 55 14.85 4.00 17.73
C GLU A 55 14.58 5.25 18.60
N ALA A 56 14.54 6.46 18.02
CA ALA A 56 14.19 7.68 18.75
C ALA A 56 12.70 7.79 19.05
N ALA A 57 11.84 7.20 18.21
CA ALA A 57 10.41 7.08 18.44
C ALA A 57 10.08 5.83 19.27
N GLU A 58 10.99 4.87 19.45
CA GLU A 58 10.76 3.63 20.21
C GLU A 58 10.28 3.94 21.64
N PRO A 59 10.82 4.92 22.39
CA PRO A 59 10.30 5.32 23.70
C PRO A 59 8.94 6.03 23.67
N TYR A 60 8.54 6.61 22.52
CA TYR A 60 7.26 7.30 22.31
C TYR A 60 6.19 6.39 21.67
N LEU A 61 6.62 5.32 21.00
CA LEU A 61 5.83 4.23 20.44
C LEU A 61 5.68 3.08 21.44
N GLU A 62 6.62 2.93 22.38
CA GLU A 62 6.57 2.00 23.51
C GLU A 62 5.28 2.14 24.33
N PRO A 63 4.76 3.35 24.62
CA PRO A 63 3.43 3.52 25.20
C PRO A 63 2.30 2.96 24.32
N PHE A 64 2.38 3.07 22.99
CA PHE A 64 1.39 2.50 22.07
C PHE A 64 1.50 0.96 21.94
N PHE A 65 2.70 0.40 22.02
CA PHE A 65 2.93 -1.05 22.02
C PHE A 65 2.74 -1.70 23.42
N LYS A 66 2.97 -0.96 24.52
CA LYS A 66 2.65 -1.37 25.90
C LYS A 66 1.16 -1.22 26.23
N VAL A 67 0.39 -0.41 25.49
CA VAL A 67 -1.08 -0.37 25.60
C VAL A 67 -1.71 -1.73 25.30
N GLU A 68 -1.06 -2.61 24.52
CA GLU A 68 -1.54 -3.99 24.32
C GLU A 68 -1.40 -4.87 25.59
N LYS A 69 -0.53 -4.50 26.55
CA LYS A 69 -0.34 -5.22 27.83
C LYS A 69 -0.92 -4.52 29.07
N LYS A 70 -1.32 -3.25 28.98
CA LYS A 70 -2.06 -2.53 30.03
C LYS A 70 -2.98 -1.49 29.37
N LEU A 71 -4.19 -1.88 28.96
CA LEU A 71 -5.43 -1.08 29.09
C LEU A 71 -6.57 -1.67 28.25
N PRO A 72 -7.62 -2.22 28.90
CA PRO A 72 -8.89 -2.57 28.26
C PRO A 72 -9.82 -1.37 27.97
N HIS A 73 -9.42 -0.10 28.18
CA HIS A 73 -10.42 0.98 28.37
C HIS A 73 -10.14 2.38 27.76
N VAL A 74 -9.35 2.54 26.68
CA VAL A 74 -9.10 3.90 26.12
C VAL A 74 -9.53 4.09 24.65
N PHE A 75 -9.97 3.04 23.96
CA PHE A 75 -10.77 3.17 22.73
C PHE A 75 -12.26 2.93 23.04
N GLU A 76 -12.88 3.82 23.80
CA GLU A 76 -14.34 3.93 23.74
C GLU A 76 -14.74 4.73 22.50
N VAL A 77 -14.63 4.08 21.34
CA VAL A 77 -15.66 4.26 20.31
C VAL A 77 -16.97 3.84 20.99
N PRO A 78 -18.08 4.62 20.92
CA PRO A 78 -19.25 4.40 21.75
C PRO A 78 -19.63 2.93 21.73
N SER A 79 -19.31 2.24 22.82
CA SER A 79 -19.32 0.78 22.90
C SER A 79 -20.72 0.28 22.61
N LYS A 80 -21.75 1.07 22.87
CA LYS A 80 -23.15 0.72 22.56
C LYS A 80 -23.47 0.69 21.06
N LEU A 81 -22.78 1.43 20.20
CA LEU A 81 -23.06 1.47 18.75
C LEU A 81 -22.28 0.39 17.99
N LEU A 82 -21.00 0.19 18.33
CA LEU A 82 -20.24 -0.96 17.81
C LEU A 82 -20.68 -2.26 18.47
N ALA A 83 -20.95 -2.31 19.78
CA ALA A 83 -21.52 -3.51 20.39
C ALA A 83 -22.93 -3.78 19.89
N SER A 84 -23.82 -2.80 19.65
CA SER A 84 -25.12 -3.14 19.03
C SER A 84 -25.00 -3.62 17.58
N ALA A 85 -23.96 -3.20 16.85
CA ALA A 85 -23.65 -3.70 15.50
C ALA A 85 -22.88 -5.05 15.48
N PHE A 86 -22.06 -5.36 16.49
CA PHE A 86 -21.22 -6.57 16.59
C PHE A 86 -21.78 -7.67 17.53
N VAL A 87 -22.59 -7.33 18.55
CA VAL A 87 -23.16 -8.27 19.55
C VAL A 87 -24.29 -9.14 18.96
N LYS A 88 -24.68 -8.92 17.71
CA LYS A 88 -25.62 -9.79 16.99
C LYS A 88 -24.97 -10.69 15.94
N MET A 89 -23.68 -11.04 16.07
CA MET A 89 -23.11 -12.16 15.31
C MET A 89 -23.09 -13.43 16.19
N PRO A 90 -23.87 -14.48 15.87
CA PRO A 90 -23.82 -15.73 16.61
C PRO A 90 -22.46 -16.41 16.41
N GLN A 91 -21.71 -16.46 17.50
CA GLN A 91 -21.03 -17.61 18.12
C GLN A 91 -20.62 -18.79 17.21
N GLN A 92 -19.31 -18.94 17.03
CA GLN A 92 -18.56 -20.12 16.52
C GLN A 92 -19.18 -20.84 15.32
N SER A 93 -18.64 -20.58 14.13
CA SER A 93 -18.68 -21.58 13.07
C SER A 93 -17.61 -22.63 13.33
N GLU A 94 -17.84 -23.90 13.00
CA GLU A 94 -16.88 -24.99 13.14
C GLU A 94 -15.50 -24.68 12.49
N HIS A 95 -15.48 -23.74 11.54
CA HIS A 95 -14.31 -23.42 10.73
C HIS A 95 -13.68 -22.04 11.00
N VAL A 96 -14.34 -21.16 11.75
CA VAL A 96 -13.83 -19.80 12.06
C VAL A 96 -14.25 -19.35 13.44
N ASP A 97 -13.27 -18.99 14.27
CA ASP A 97 -13.48 -18.35 15.56
C ASP A 97 -13.43 -16.82 15.44
N LEU A 98 -14.60 -16.20 15.33
CA LEU A 98 -14.75 -14.74 15.28
C LEU A 98 -14.48 -14.05 16.62
N SER A 99 -14.39 -14.80 17.73
CA SER A 99 -14.12 -14.25 19.06
C SER A 99 -12.61 -14.03 19.31
N ASP A 100 -11.75 -14.48 18.39
CA ASP A 100 -10.31 -14.26 18.47
C ASP A 100 -9.98 -12.76 18.37
N PRO A 101 -9.35 -12.14 19.40
CA PRO A 101 -8.94 -10.75 19.35
C PRO A 101 -8.01 -10.45 18.16
N LEU A 102 -7.20 -11.41 17.73
CA LEU A 102 -6.33 -11.27 16.56
C LEU A 102 -7.14 -11.09 15.28
N PHE A 103 -8.24 -11.84 15.14
CA PHE A 103 -9.15 -11.74 14.00
C PHE A 103 -9.79 -10.36 13.95
N SER A 104 -10.33 -9.90 15.09
CA SER A 104 -10.93 -8.56 15.20
C SER A 104 -9.94 -7.45 14.87
N ARG A 105 -8.70 -7.55 15.38
CA ARG A 105 -7.61 -6.61 15.08
C ARG A 105 -7.29 -6.59 13.59
N ALA A 106 -7.11 -7.75 12.96
CA ALA A 106 -6.83 -7.84 11.53
C ALA A 106 -7.96 -7.25 10.69
N PHE A 107 -9.21 -7.59 11.00
CA PHE A 107 -10.40 -7.08 10.32
C PHE A 107 -10.45 -5.54 10.34
N ILE A 108 -10.23 -4.93 11.51
CA ILE A 108 -10.21 -3.47 11.68
C ILE A 108 -9.03 -2.84 10.93
N VAL A 109 -7.82 -3.36 11.12
CA VAL A 109 -6.60 -2.78 10.52
C VAL A 109 -6.64 -2.85 8.99
N ILE A 110 -7.17 -3.94 8.42
CA ILE A 110 -7.39 -4.08 6.97
C ILE A 110 -8.28 -2.96 6.44
N ALA A 111 -9.35 -2.61 7.15
CA ALA A 111 -10.28 -1.55 6.75
C ALA A 111 -9.69 -0.15 6.94
N LEU A 112 -9.01 0.09 8.06
CA LEU A 112 -8.46 1.41 8.40
C LEU A 112 -7.32 1.82 7.48
N CYS A 113 -6.51 0.87 7.00
CA CYS A 113 -5.41 1.10 6.07
C CYS A 113 -5.83 2.02 4.89
N PRO A 114 -6.67 1.56 3.96
CA PRO A 114 -7.07 2.37 2.82
C PRO A 114 -7.89 3.58 3.15
N LEU A 115 -8.67 3.55 4.23
CA LEU A 115 -9.41 4.71 4.67
C LEU A 115 -8.45 5.85 5.07
N ILE A 116 -7.43 5.54 5.88
CA ILE A 116 -6.54 6.57 6.41
C ILE A 116 -5.71 7.20 5.29
N TRP A 117 -5.09 6.40 4.40
CA TRP A 117 -4.28 7.01 3.34
C TRP A 117 -5.12 7.78 2.31
N ASN A 118 -6.36 7.35 2.01
CA ASN A 118 -7.27 8.14 1.17
C ASN A 118 -7.62 9.49 1.81
N VAL A 119 -7.86 9.50 3.13
CA VAL A 119 -8.13 10.75 3.88
C VAL A 119 -6.88 11.64 3.90
N LEU A 120 -5.71 11.09 4.22
CA LEU A 120 -4.45 11.84 4.26
C LEU A 120 -4.09 12.43 2.89
N GLY A 121 -4.25 11.66 1.81
CA GLY A 121 -4.07 12.14 0.46
C GLY A 121 -4.97 13.34 0.17
N ARG A 122 -6.29 13.21 0.38
CA ARG A 122 -7.25 14.29 0.12
C ARG A 122 -7.00 15.53 0.99
N LEU A 123 -6.61 15.33 2.25
CA LEU A 123 -6.22 16.42 3.15
C LEU A 123 -4.99 17.15 2.61
N GLU A 124 -3.96 16.40 2.20
CA GLU A 124 -2.78 16.96 1.57
C GLU A 124 -3.13 17.72 0.29
N TYR A 125 -3.97 17.16 -0.58
CA TYR A 125 -4.39 17.83 -1.80
C TYR A 125 -4.98 19.22 -1.54
N LYS A 126 -5.84 19.35 -0.52
CA LYS A 126 -6.53 20.60 -0.17
C LYS A 126 -5.68 21.59 0.64
N THR A 127 -4.88 21.10 1.58
CA THR A 127 -4.26 21.95 2.62
C THR A 127 -2.75 22.13 2.45
N LYS A 128 -2.11 21.20 1.71
CA LYS A 128 -0.67 21.10 1.52
C LYS A 128 0.11 21.02 2.85
N ILE A 129 -0.47 20.44 3.89
CA ILE A 129 0.11 20.37 5.24
C ILE A 129 1.42 19.57 5.22
N LEU A 130 1.45 18.39 4.60
CA LEU A 130 2.65 17.54 4.53
C LEU A 130 3.72 18.21 3.66
N THR A 131 3.32 18.81 2.52
CA THR A 131 4.24 19.61 1.70
C THR A 131 4.89 20.73 2.51
N LYS A 132 4.15 21.42 3.37
CA LYS A 132 4.67 22.51 4.22
C LYS A 132 5.59 22.00 5.33
N ILE A 133 5.18 20.95 6.05
CA ILE A 133 5.95 20.36 7.17
C ILE A 133 7.29 19.81 6.68
N PHE A 134 7.30 19.15 5.53
CA PHE A 134 8.50 18.52 4.96
C PHE A 134 9.22 19.39 3.93
N PHE A 135 8.88 20.69 3.85
CA PHE A 135 9.57 21.68 3.01
C PHE A 135 9.60 21.35 1.50
N GLY A 136 8.59 20.63 1.01
CA GLY A 136 8.50 20.31 -0.41
C GLY A 136 7.55 19.16 -0.73
N ARG A 137 7.15 19.10 -2.00
CA ARG A 137 6.18 18.12 -2.51
C ARG A 137 6.77 16.70 -2.48
N TYR A 138 7.99 16.54 -2.97
CA TYR A 138 8.68 15.25 -2.99
C TYR A 138 9.02 14.74 -1.57
N PRO A 139 9.68 15.52 -0.69
CA PRO A 139 9.93 15.08 0.68
C PRO A 139 8.65 14.72 1.44
N GLY A 140 7.58 15.52 1.30
CA GLY A 140 6.28 15.20 1.91
C GLY A 140 5.67 13.91 1.38
N CYS A 141 5.76 13.66 0.06
CA CYS A 141 5.29 12.42 -0.56
C CYS A 141 6.08 11.21 -0.07
N TYR A 142 7.42 11.30 0.00
CA TYR A 142 8.24 10.20 0.54
C TYR A 142 7.96 9.94 2.04
N ALA A 143 7.73 10.99 2.83
CA ALA A 143 7.33 10.82 4.23
C ALA A 143 5.99 10.09 4.36
N LEU A 144 5.00 10.45 3.52
CA LEU A 144 3.72 9.73 3.47
C LEU A 144 3.91 8.29 2.98
N ALA A 145 4.74 8.07 1.95
CA ALA A 145 5.03 6.74 1.41
C ALA A 145 5.62 5.80 2.47
N ILE A 146 6.58 6.29 3.25
CA ILE A 146 7.16 5.57 4.39
C ILE A 146 6.06 5.20 5.39
N TRP A 147 5.18 6.14 5.74
CA TRP A 147 4.11 5.90 6.69
C TRP A 147 3.12 4.85 6.18
N ILE A 148 2.66 4.96 4.92
CA ILE A 148 1.73 4.00 4.30
C ILE A 148 2.35 2.61 4.21
N PHE A 149 3.63 2.53 3.83
CA PHE A 149 4.35 1.26 3.76
C PHE A 149 4.46 0.59 5.13
N CYS A 150 4.87 1.32 6.17
CA CYS A 150 4.94 0.81 7.53
C CYS A 150 3.58 0.36 8.05
N PHE A 151 2.52 1.13 7.79
CA PHE A 151 1.17 0.75 8.19
C PHE A 151 0.65 -0.48 7.43
N SER A 152 1.03 -0.61 6.15
CA SER A 152 0.76 -1.81 5.35
C SER A 152 1.48 -3.04 5.90
N LEU A 153 2.74 -2.91 6.36
CA LEU A 153 3.44 -4.00 7.03
C LEU A 153 2.72 -4.43 8.33
N PHE A 154 2.18 -3.48 9.09
CA PHE A 154 1.42 -3.77 10.29
C PHE A 154 0.11 -4.52 9.99
N ARG A 155 -0.60 -4.14 8.91
CA ARG A 155 -1.76 -4.88 8.39
C ARG A 155 -1.39 -6.32 8.00
N ASP A 156 -0.35 -6.49 7.20
CA ASP A 156 0.13 -7.81 6.76
C ASP A 156 0.52 -8.67 7.96
N LYS A 157 1.22 -8.10 8.95
CA LYS A 157 1.51 -8.78 10.22
C LYS A 157 0.24 -9.19 10.96
N SER A 158 -0.73 -8.29 11.08
CA SER A 158 -2.00 -8.56 11.78
C SER A 158 -2.75 -9.73 11.14
N PHE A 159 -2.79 -9.80 9.81
CA PHE A 159 -3.34 -10.93 9.07
C PHE A 159 -2.56 -12.23 9.32
N MET A 160 -1.22 -12.18 9.24
CA MET A 160 -0.37 -13.35 9.51
C MET A 160 -0.50 -13.86 10.95
N ASP A 161 -0.74 -12.98 11.92
CA ASP A 161 -0.98 -13.36 13.31
C ASP A 161 -2.29 -14.16 13.45
N VAL A 162 -3.33 -13.87 12.65
CA VAL A 162 -4.56 -14.68 12.58
C VAL A 162 -4.27 -16.05 12.00
N LEU A 163 -3.50 -16.13 10.90
CA LEU A 163 -3.15 -17.40 10.28
C LEU A 163 -2.33 -18.32 11.20
N ARG A 164 -1.58 -17.73 12.13
CA ARG A 164 -0.75 -18.45 13.11
C ARG A 164 -1.44 -18.64 14.46
N SER A 165 -2.67 -18.13 14.62
CA SER A 165 -3.39 -18.20 15.89
C SER A 165 -3.81 -19.64 16.16
N PRO A 166 -3.48 -20.20 17.34
CA PRO A 166 -3.92 -21.56 17.70
C PRO A 166 -5.44 -21.64 17.93
N LYS A 167 -6.15 -20.51 18.00
CA LYS A 167 -7.61 -20.46 18.11
C LYS A 167 -8.31 -20.67 16.77
N GLN A 168 -7.62 -20.44 15.66
CA GLN A 168 -8.20 -20.61 14.33
C GLN A 168 -7.99 -22.06 13.89
N PRO A 169 -9.07 -22.81 13.61
CA PRO A 169 -8.94 -24.19 13.16
C PRO A 169 -8.35 -24.23 11.75
N VAL A 170 -7.56 -25.26 11.49
CA VAL A 170 -7.11 -25.62 10.14
C VAL A 170 -8.26 -26.33 9.42
N CYS A 171 -8.46 -26.00 8.15
CA CYS A 171 -9.50 -26.59 7.33
C CYS A 171 -8.92 -27.67 6.42
N GLU A 172 -9.24 -28.93 6.68
CA GLU A 172 -8.73 -30.09 5.90
C GLU A 172 -9.14 -30.02 4.42
N LEU A 173 -10.28 -29.40 4.10
CA LEU A 173 -10.69 -29.16 2.71
C LEU A 173 -9.62 -28.35 1.95
N LEU A 174 -9.01 -27.35 2.60
CA LEU A 174 -7.98 -26.52 1.99
C LEU A 174 -6.61 -27.20 1.92
N ALA A 175 -6.45 -28.39 2.50
CA ALA A 175 -5.23 -29.18 2.44
C ALA A 175 -5.06 -29.94 1.11
N GLN A 176 -6.10 -29.98 0.27
CA GLN A 176 -6.05 -30.68 -1.01
C GLN A 176 -5.11 -29.96 -2.01
N ASP A 177 -4.46 -30.74 -2.87
CA ASP A 177 -3.42 -30.26 -3.80
C ASP A 177 -3.95 -29.18 -4.75
N GLU A 178 -5.24 -29.22 -5.09
CA GLU A 178 -5.90 -28.23 -5.94
C GLU A 178 -5.86 -26.83 -5.31
N TYR A 179 -6.03 -26.71 -3.99
CA TYR A 179 -5.99 -25.43 -3.29
C TYR A 179 -4.57 -24.90 -3.12
N LEU A 180 -3.58 -25.80 -2.98
CA LEU A 180 -2.16 -25.42 -2.99
C LEU A 180 -1.74 -24.92 -4.38
N ALA A 181 -2.18 -25.60 -5.45
CA ALA A 181 -1.95 -25.16 -6.82
C ALA A 181 -2.61 -23.79 -7.09
N LEU A 182 -3.86 -23.61 -6.65
CA LEU A 182 -4.56 -22.32 -6.73
C LEU A 182 -3.80 -21.22 -5.98
N ALA A 183 -3.28 -21.51 -4.78
CA ALA A 183 -2.47 -20.56 -4.03
C ALA A 183 -1.21 -20.15 -4.79
N GLY A 184 -0.52 -21.09 -5.45
CA GLY A 184 0.63 -20.81 -6.30
C GLY A 184 0.28 -19.90 -7.49
N VAL A 185 -0.83 -20.16 -8.17
CA VAL A 185 -1.32 -19.32 -9.28
C VAL A 185 -1.65 -17.91 -8.79
N LEU A 186 -2.42 -17.78 -7.71
CA LEU A 186 -2.77 -16.47 -7.12
C LEU A 186 -1.52 -15.70 -6.67
N PHE A 187 -0.53 -16.39 -6.10
CA PHE A 187 0.73 -15.77 -5.69
C PHE A 187 1.49 -15.18 -6.87
N ILE A 188 1.65 -15.96 -7.95
CA ILE A 188 2.37 -15.52 -9.16
C ILE A 188 1.64 -14.34 -9.82
N LEU A 189 0.33 -14.46 -10.06
CA LEU A 189 -0.46 -13.39 -10.67
C LEU A 189 -0.45 -12.12 -9.82
N GLY A 190 -0.61 -12.27 -8.50
CA GLY A 190 -0.59 -11.15 -7.57
C GLY A 190 0.75 -10.41 -7.58
N LEU A 191 1.87 -11.14 -7.57
CA LEU A 191 3.20 -10.54 -7.70
C LEU A 191 3.40 -9.85 -9.05
N VAL A 192 2.97 -10.46 -10.15
CA VAL A 192 3.08 -9.87 -11.49
C VAL A 192 2.34 -8.53 -11.54
N LEU A 193 1.12 -8.44 -11.02
CA LEU A 193 0.36 -7.19 -10.98
C LEU A 193 1.04 -6.12 -10.12
N ILE A 194 1.45 -6.45 -8.89
CA ILE A 194 2.10 -5.50 -7.98
C ILE A 194 3.42 -5.00 -8.55
N VAL A 195 4.31 -5.92 -8.95
CA VAL A 195 5.66 -5.56 -9.43
C VAL A 195 5.56 -4.74 -10.71
N SER A 196 4.72 -5.15 -11.66
CA SER A 196 4.55 -4.41 -12.91
C SER A 196 3.95 -3.02 -12.69
N ALA A 197 2.98 -2.90 -11.77
CA ALA A 197 2.39 -1.60 -11.42
C ALA A 197 3.43 -0.70 -10.73
N TYR A 198 4.21 -1.26 -9.80
CA TYR A 198 5.25 -0.54 -9.10
C TYR A 198 6.37 -0.06 -10.03
N ILE A 199 6.77 -0.88 -11.01
CA ILE A 199 7.74 -0.47 -12.05
C ILE A 199 7.23 0.73 -12.85
N ARG A 200 5.92 0.77 -13.15
CA ARG A 200 5.31 1.84 -13.95
C ARG A 200 5.08 3.12 -13.15
N LEU A 201 4.61 3.00 -11.91
CA LEU A 201 4.27 4.13 -11.04
C LEU A 201 5.49 4.69 -10.28
N GLY A 202 6.47 3.83 -9.98
CA GLY A 202 7.50 4.11 -8.99
C GLY A 202 6.92 4.36 -7.59
N VAL A 203 7.79 4.79 -6.67
CA VAL A 203 7.38 5.11 -5.29
C VAL A 203 6.33 6.23 -5.29
N VAL A 204 6.59 7.31 -6.01
CA VAL A 204 5.74 8.51 -5.97
C VAL A 204 4.34 8.24 -6.52
N GLY A 205 4.23 7.55 -7.65
CA GLY A 205 2.92 7.20 -8.21
C GLY A 205 2.18 6.18 -7.34
N THR A 206 2.89 5.27 -6.67
CA THR A 206 2.27 4.25 -5.80
C THR A 206 1.73 4.85 -4.50
N TYR A 207 2.39 5.87 -3.96
CA TYR A 207 2.08 6.44 -2.65
C TYR A 207 1.51 7.86 -2.75
N LEU A 208 0.49 8.03 -3.59
CA LEU A 208 -0.37 9.23 -3.66
C LEU A 208 0.35 10.52 -4.09
N GLY A 209 1.37 10.43 -4.94
CA GLY A 209 2.13 11.59 -5.42
C GLY A 209 1.30 12.61 -6.20
N ASP A 210 0.23 12.16 -6.86
CA ASP A 210 -0.78 12.98 -7.52
C ASP A 210 -1.53 13.92 -6.55
N TYR A 211 -1.70 13.54 -5.28
CA TYR A 211 -2.27 14.42 -4.24
C TYR A 211 -1.30 15.54 -3.83
N PHE A 212 0.01 15.28 -3.94
CA PHE A 212 1.05 16.30 -3.87
C PHE A 212 1.13 17.10 -5.20
N GLY A 213 0.38 16.70 -6.23
CA GLY A 213 0.35 17.21 -7.60
C GLY A 213 1.59 16.85 -8.42
N ILE A 214 2.32 15.82 -8.01
CA ILE A 214 3.40 15.21 -8.79
C ILE A 214 2.71 14.25 -9.75
N LEU A 215 2.37 14.77 -10.93
CA LEU A 215 1.54 14.07 -11.92
C LEU A 215 2.39 13.58 -13.08
N PHE A 216 2.02 12.43 -13.62
CA PHE A 216 2.50 12.02 -14.94
C PHE A 216 1.92 12.94 -16.01
N ASP A 217 2.52 12.93 -17.20
CA ASP A 217 2.01 13.67 -18.35
C ASP A 217 0.58 13.23 -18.69
N GLU A 218 0.38 11.92 -18.73
CA GLU A 218 -0.90 11.24 -18.95
C GLU A 218 -1.10 10.10 -17.95
N LYS A 219 -2.36 9.67 -17.78
CA LYS A 219 -2.70 8.53 -16.93
C LYS A 219 -2.12 7.25 -17.58
N LEU A 220 -1.62 6.35 -16.75
CA LEU A 220 -1.03 5.10 -17.23
C LEU A 220 -2.13 4.14 -17.69
N GLU A 221 -2.13 3.79 -18.97
CA GLU A 221 -3.12 2.85 -19.55
C GLU A 221 -2.52 1.52 -19.99
N GLY A 222 -1.19 1.44 -20.12
CA GLY A 222 -0.50 0.19 -20.49
C GLY A 222 -0.49 -0.85 -19.36
N PHE A 223 -0.09 -2.08 -19.67
CA PHE A 223 0.02 -3.16 -18.68
C PHE A 223 0.85 -2.72 -17.44
N PRO A 224 0.37 -2.99 -16.20
CA PRO A 224 -0.81 -3.81 -15.87
C PRO A 224 -2.17 -3.07 -15.84
N PHE A 225 -2.19 -1.75 -16.03
CA PHE A 225 -3.41 -0.93 -15.97
C PHE A 225 -4.41 -1.24 -17.09
N SER A 226 -3.95 -1.78 -18.22
CA SER A 226 -4.81 -2.28 -19.29
C SER A 226 -5.61 -3.52 -18.91
N ALA A 227 -5.16 -4.28 -17.91
CA ALA A 227 -5.77 -5.54 -17.48
C ALA A 227 -6.58 -5.39 -16.18
N SER A 228 -6.12 -4.54 -15.26
CA SER A 228 -6.81 -4.18 -14.03
C SER A 228 -6.68 -2.67 -13.80
N PRO A 229 -7.78 -1.94 -13.51
CA PRO A 229 -7.70 -0.52 -13.18
C PRO A 229 -6.90 -0.23 -11.91
N HIS A 230 -6.88 -1.18 -10.96
CA HIS A 230 -6.24 -1.04 -9.65
C HIS A 230 -5.34 -2.25 -9.35
N PRO A 231 -4.26 -2.45 -10.15
CA PRO A 231 -3.47 -3.68 -10.13
C PRO A 231 -2.76 -3.93 -8.80
N MET A 232 -2.42 -2.87 -8.06
CA MET A 232 -1.85 -2.97 -6.72
C MET A 232 -2.84 -3.58 -5.72
N TYR A 233 -4.11 -3.16 -5.77
CA TYR A 233 -5.15 -3.69 -4.89
C TYR A 233 -5.51 -5.12 -5.26
N ASP A 234 -5.77 -5.38 -6.54
CA ASP A 234 -6.10 -6.73 -7.01
C ASP A 234 -4.96 -7.71 -6.72
N GLY A 235 -3.71 -7.31 -7.02
CA GLY A 235 -2.54 -8.14 -6.74
C GLY A 235 -2.35 -8.40 -5.25
N ALA A 236 -2.54 -7.39 -4.39
CA ALA A 236 -2.46 -7.58 -2.94
C ALA A 236 -3.53 -8.53 -2.43
N THR A 237 -4.78 -8.41 -2.89
CA THR A 237 -5.86 -9.34 -2.56
C THR A 237 -5.50 -10.78 -2.93
N MET A 238 -4.94 -11.00 -4.13
CA MET A 238 -4.47 -12.33 -4.55
C MET A 238 -3.39 -12.88 -3.62
N LEU A 239 -2.45 -12.05 -3.15
CA LEU A 239 -1.43 -12.47 -2.19
C LEU A 239 -2.00 -12.83 -0.82
N PHE A 240 -3.00 -12.08 -0.33
CA PHE A 240 -3.71 -12.43 0.91
C PHE A 240 -4.44 -13.76 0.78
N ALA A 241 -5.14 -13.98 -0.33
CA ALA A 241 -5.83 -15.23 -0.61
C ALA A 241 -4.85 -16.41 -0.72
N ALA A 242 -3.74 -16.24 -1.44
CA ALA A 242 -2.70 -17.26 -1.54
C ALA A 242 -2.14 -17.67 -0.18
N ARG A 243 -1.83 -16.69 0.70
CA ARG A 243 -1.34 -16.97 2.06
C ARG A 243 -2.39 -17.69 2.91
N ALA A 244 -3.67 -17.34 2.78
CA ALA A 244 -4.75 -18.02 3.49
C ALA A 244 -4.88 -19.50 3.08
N LEU A 245 -4.78 -19.78 1.78
CA LEU A 245 -4.85 -21.14 1.23
C LEU A 245 -3.63 -21.97 1.66
N VAL A 246 -2.42 -21.43 1.58
CA VAL A 246 -1.21 -22.12 2.07
C VAL A 246 -1.31 -22.41 3.57
N ALA A 247 -1.89 -21.50 4.35
CA ALA A 247 -2.12 -21.70 5.77
C ALA A 247 -3.35 -22.57 6.08
N GLN A 248 -4.08 -23.04 5.05
CA GLN A 248 -5.29 -23.86 5.18
C GLN A 248 -6.33 -23.21 6.12
N SER A 249 -6.39 -21.88 6.12
CA SER A 249 -7.13 -21.10 7.11
C SER A 249 -8.39 -20.47 6.52
N MET A 250 -9.56 -20.94 6.94
CA MET A 250 -10.83 -20.35 6.53
C MET A 250 -10.99 -18.91 7.06
N ALA A 251 -10.47 -18.65 8.26
CA ALA A 251 -10.40 -17.29 8.81
C ALA A 251 -9.56 -16.36 7.91
N GLY A 252 -8.43 -16.87 7.42
CA GLY A 252 -7.61 -16.20 6.41
C GLY A 252 -8.37 -15.92 5.11
N VAL A 253 -9.14 -16.89 4.61
CA VAL A 253 -9.93 -16.75 3.39
C VAL A 253 -11.00 -15.66 3.57
N LEU A 254 -11.71 -15.65 4.71
CA LEU A 254 -12.66 -14.59 5.03
C LEU A 254 -11.99 -13.21 5.10
N LEU A 255 -10.82 -13.11 5.72
CA LEU A 255 -10.07 -11.86 5.75
C LEU A 255 -9.56 -11.44 4.37
N ALA A 256 -9.20 -12.38 3.48
CA ALA A 256 -8.83 -12.06 2.10
C ALA A 256 -10.04 -11.53 1.30
N CYS A 257 -11.23 -12.12 1.48
CA CYS A 257 -12.48 -11.56 0.95
C CYS A 257 -12.76 -10.17 1.51
N TRP A 258 -12.48 -9.95 2.79
CA TRP A 258 -12.61 -8.63 3.42
C TRP A 258 -11.64 -7.60 2.80
N VAL A 259 -10.37 -7.97 2.57
CA VAL A 259 -9.39 -7.14 1.85
C VAL A 259 -9.94 -6.75 0.49
N TYR A 260 -10.48 -7.70 -0.28
CA TYR A 260 -11.10 -7.42 -1.58
C TYR A 260 -12.21 -6.39 -1.48
N ILE A 261 -13.19 -6.58 -0.58
CA ILE A 261 -14.32 -5.67 -0.41
C ILE A 261 -13.83 -4.26 -0.06
N VAL A 262 -12.95 -4.15 0.93
CA VAL A 262 -12.39 -2.88 1.38
C VAL A 262 -11.65 -2.18 0.24
N TYR A 263 -10.84 -2.91 -0.54
CA TYR A 263 -10.11 -2.34 -1.66
C TYR A 263 -11.01 -1.92 -2.81
N ARG A 264 -12.09 -2.64 -3.10
CA ARG A 264 -13.08 -2.20 -4.10
C ARG A 264 -13.74 -0.90 -3.68
N ILE A 265 -14.07 -0.75 -2.40
CA ILE A 265 -14.62 0.51 -1.86
C ILE A 265 -13.58 1.63 -1.99
N ALA A 266 -12.33 1.38 -1.56
CA ALA A 266 -11.25 2.36 -1.65
C ALA A 266 -10.98 2.81 -3.09
N SER A 267 -10.97 1.85 -4.02
CA SER A 267 -10.77 2.09 -5.47
C SER A 267 -11.76 3.09 -6.03
N VAL A 268 -13.05 3.00 -5.65
CA VAL A 268 -14.07 3.96 -6.10
C VAL A 268 -13.74 5.39 -5.67
N PHE A 269 -13.27 5.56 -4.42
CA PHE A 269 -12.89 6.88 -3.91
C PHE A 269 -11.59 7.41 -4.51
N GLU A 270 -10.63 6.53 -4.76
CA GLU A 270 -9.32 6.87 -5.31
C GLU A 270 -9.43 7.23 -6.79
N GLU A 271 -10.11 6.40 -7.58
CA GLU A 271 -10.31 6.58 -9.02
C GLU A 271 -11.05 7.88 -9.31
N SER A 272 -12.18 8.11 -8.64
CA SER A 272 -12.98 9.32 -8.85
C SER A 272 -12.17 10.60 -8.59
N PHE A 273 -11.23 10.54 -7.63
CA PHE A 273 -10.43 11.69 -7.25
C PHE A 273 -9.22 11.87 -8.17
N THR A 274 -8.59 10.77 -8.57
CA THR A 274 -7.49 10.78 -9.56
C THR A 274 -7.98 11.38 -10.87
N ASP A 275 -9.13 10.95 -11.37
CA ASP A 275 -9.72 11.48 -12.61
C ASP A 275 -10.02 12.98 -12.50
N PHE A 276 -10.52 13.42 -11.35
CA PHE A 276 -10.70 14.84 -11.06
C PHE A 276 -9.37 15.62 -11.16
N ILE A 277 -8.29 15.13 -10.52
CA ILE A 277 -6.98 15.80 -10.57
C ILE A 277 -6.45 15.91 -12.02
N TYR A 278 -6.54 14.82 -12.79
CA TYR A 278 -6.07 14.83 -14.19
C TYR A 278 -6.95 15.72 -15.09
N SER A 279 -8.26 15.82 -14.83
CA SER A 279 -9.15 16.74 -15.56
C SER A 279 -8.83 18.22 -15.29
N GLU A 280 -8.47 18.56 -14.05
CA GLU A 280 -8.03 19.89 -13.66
C GLU A 280 -6.70 20.25 -14.33
N LYS A 281 -5.75 19.31 -14.36
CA LYS A 281 -4.48 19.48 -15.07
C LYS A 281 -4.71 19.82 -16.56
N GLN A 282 -5.50 19.00 -17.27
CA GLN A 282 -5.80 19.24 -18.69
C GLN A 282 -6.46 20.61 -18.92
N THR A 283 -7.33 21.05 -18.00
CA THR A 283 -7.97 22.36 -18.09
C THR A 283 -6.96 23.50 -17.93
N GLN A 284 -5.99 23.36 -17.02
CA GLN A 284 -4.92 24.33 -16.81
C GLN A 284 -3.98 24.40 -18.02
N ASP A 285 -3.59 23.25 -18.58
CA ASP A 285 -2.72 23.17 -19.75
C ASP A 285 -3.36 23.83 -20.99
N ARG A 286 -4.66 23.62 -21.21
CA ARG A 286 -5.41 24.29 -22.29
C ARG A 286 -5.47 25.80 -22.10
N LYS A 287 -5.64 26.29 -20.87
CA LYS A 287 -5.64 27.73 -20.55
C LYS A 287 -4.26 28.36 -20.81
N ALA A 288 -3.18 27.69 -20.38
CA ALA A 288 -1.81 28.15 -20.61
C ALA A 288 -1.45 28.18 -22.11
N THR A 289 -1.94 27.21 -22.89
CA THR A 289 -1.73 27.18 -24.34
C THR A 289 -2.45 28.35 -25.04
N LYS A 290 -3.71 28.62 -24.65
CA LYS A 290 -4.50 29.74 -25.20
C LYS A 290 -3.89 31.10 -24.87
N SER A 291 -3.39 31.32 -23.64
CA SER A 291 -2.74 32.58 -23.27
C SER A 291 -1.42 32.79 -24.02
N THR A 292 -0.66 31.71 -24.25
CA THR A 292 0.58 31.77 -25.03
C THR A 292 0.30 32.11 -26.50
N GLN A 293 -0.74 31.53 -27.10
CA GLN A 293 -1.18 31.85 -28.46
C GLN A 293 -1.71 33.28 -28.60
N SER A 294 -2.46 33.80 -27.62
CA SER A 294 -2.93 35.20 -27.66
C SER A 294 -1.80 36.21 -27.54
N VAL A 295 -0.75 35.91 -26.76
CA VAL A 295 0.44 36.79 -26.64
C VAL A 295 1.30 36.74 -27.91
N SER A 296 1.34 35.60 -28.60
CA SER A 296 2.04 35.43 -29.88
C SER A 296 1.35 36.13 -31.05
N SER A 297 0.01 36.19 -31.07
CA SER A 297 -0.75 36.87 -32.14
C SER A 297 -0.91 38.38 -31.95
N SER A 298 -0.45 38.94 -30.82
CA SER A 298 -0.45 40.38 -30.54
C SER A 298 0.94 41.03 -30.65
N LYS A 299 1.95 40.30 -31.14
CA LYS A 299 3.27 40.81 -31.54
C LYS A 299 3.41 40.73 -33.04
#